data_AF-A0A7X5SCQ1-F1
#
_entry.id   AF-A0A7X5SCQ1-F1
#
_cell.length_a   1.000
_cell.length_b   1.000
_cell.length_c   1.000
_cell.angle_alpha   90.00
_cell.angle_beta   90.00
_cell.angle_gamma   90.00
#
_symmetry.space_group_name_H-M   'P 1'
#
loop_
_entity.id
_entity.type
_entity.pdbx_description
1 polymer ?
#
loop_
_entity_poly.entity_id
_entity_poly.type
_entity_poly.pdbx_seq_one_letter_code
_entity_poly.pdbx_strand_id
1 'polypeptide(L)'
;VCGVIATYNSRGQALPGPDRLPEFMGQVLRKRLTVRGFIQHDFIRLMPAFLREMGQWLRDGQIQYREHVLHGLDSAPQGLISLLRGENF
;
A
#
# COMPACT_ATOMS: atom_id res chain seq x y z
N VAL A 1 18.25 2.83 -8.59
CA VAL A 1 17.76 2.40 -9.92
C VAL A 1 18.90 2.52 -10.92
N CYS A 2 19.21 1.46 -11.64
CA CYS A 2 20.18 1.42 -12.73
C CYS A 2 19.61 0.59 -13.90
N GLY A 3 20.21 0.66 -15.09
CA GLY A 3 19.80 -0.14 -16.25
C GLY A 3 18.69 0.45 -17.13
N VAL A 4 18.15 1.64 -16.82
CA VAL A 4 17.10 2.28 -17.65
C VAL A 4 17.56 2.62 -19.07
N ILE A 5 18.87 2.65 -19.33
CA ILE A 5 19.43 2.90 -20.67
C ILE A 5 19.02 1.81 -21.68
N ALA A 6 18.73 0.59 -21.21
CA ALA A 6 18.27 -0.51 -22.05
C ALA A 6 16.97 -0.20 -22.80
N THR A 7 16.19 0.78 -22.36
CA THR A 7 14.88 1.14 -22.95
C THR A 7 14.84 2.57 -23.54
N TYR A 8 15.99 3.24 -23.71
CA TYR A 8 16.03 4.63 -24.20
C TYR A 8 15.47 4.81 -25.62
N ASN A 9 15.74 3.83 -26.49
CA ASN A 9 15.31 3.86 -27.89
C ASN A 9 13.88 3.35 -28.09
N SER A 10 13.23 2.86 -27.04
CA SER A 10 11.84 2.39 -27.07
C SER A 10 10.82 3.55 -26.96
N ARG A 11 11.30 4.80 -26.95
CA ARG A 11 10.46 5.99 -26.81
C ARG A 11 9.52 6.14 -28.01
N GLY A 12 8.21 6.07 -27.77
CA GLY A 12 7.18 6.16 -28.82
C GLY A 12 6.81 4.82 -29.46
N GLN A 13 7.47 3.72 -29.08
CA GLN A 13 7.02 2.37 -29.37
C GLN A 13 6.24 1.87 -28.17
N ALA A 14 4.98 1.46 -28.36
CA ALA A 14 4.31 0.69 -27.33
C ALA A 14 5.10 -0.61 -27.14
N LEU A 15 5.78 -0.75 -26.00
CA LEU A 15 6.36 -2.05 -25.64
C LEU A 15 5.22 -3.06 -25.66
N PRO A 16 5.38 -4.22 -26.33
CA PRO A 16 4.30 -5.20 -26.39
C PRO A 16 3.93 -5.65 -24.97
N GLY A 17 2.64 -5.54 -24.63
CA GLY A 17 2.07 -5.96 -23.35
C GLY A 17 1.79 -4.82 -22.36
N PRO A 18 1.09 -5.12 -21.24
CA PRO A 18 0.72 -4.13 -20.23
C PRO A 18 1.88 -3.73 -19.30
N ASP A 19 3.12 -4.13 -19.58
CA ASP A 19 4.25 -3.92 -18.68
C ASP A 19 4.69 -2.44 -18.66
N ARG A 20 4.31 -1.75 -17.58
CA ARG A 20 4.66 -0.35 -17.31
C ARG A 20 5.86 -0.21 -16.38
N LEU A 21 6.52 -1.31 -16.00
CA LEU A 21 7.64 -1.28 -15.07
C LEU A 21 8.84 -0.45 -15.59
N PRO A 22 9.23 -0.53 -16.88
CA PRO A 22 10.33 0.29 -17.39
C PRO A 22 10.06 1.79 -17.30
N GLU A 23 8.84 2.21 -17.63
CA GLU A 23 8.42 3.61 -17.53
C GLU A 23 8.42 4.08 -16.07
N PHE A 24 7.85 3.28 -15.16
CA PHE A 24 7.86 3.55 -13.73
C PHE A 24 9.28 3.70 -13.19
N MET A 25 10.19 2.75 -13.49
CA MET A 25 11.59 2.83 -13.08
C MET A 25 12.31 4.05 -13.68
N GLY A 26 11.97 4.43 -14.91
CA GLY A 26 12.42 5.68 -15.51
C GLY A 26 11.93 6.93 -14.77
N GLN A 27 10.71 6.93 -14.21
CA GLN A 27 10.22 8.00 -13.34
C GLN A 27 10.96 8.02 -12.01
N VAL A 28 11.16 6.85 -11.38
CA VAL A 28 11.91 6.71 -10.12
C VAL A 28 13.31 7.30 -10.27
N LEU A 29 14.01 7.03 -11.38
CA LEU A 29 15.31 7.63 -11.64
C LEU A 29 15.25 9.14 -11.86
N ARG A 30 14.44 9.62 -12.82
CA ARG A 30 14.39 11.04 -13.22
C ARG A 30 13.93 11.95 -12.10
N LYS A 31 12.96 11.49 -11.29
CA LYS A 31 12.42 12.23 -10.15
C LYS A 31 13.12 11.92 -8.84
N ARG A 32 14.14 11.03 -8.85
CA ARG A 32 14.89 10.60 -7.66
C ARG A 32 13.97 10.09 -6.54
N LEU A 33 12.96 9.29 -6.91
CA LEU A 33 11.99 8.77 -5.94
C LEU A 33 12.64 7.71 -5.04
N THR A 34 12.24 7.68 -3.78
CA THR A 34 12.51 6.55 -2.88
C THR A 34 11.36 5.57 -2.99
N VAL A 35 11.64 4.34 -3.42
CA VAL A 35 10.67 3.23 -3.44
C VAL A 35 11.20 2.15 -2.52
N ARG A 36 10.54 1.96 -1.38
CA ARG A 36 10.96 1.03 -0.33
C ARG A 36 9.74 0.30 0.21
N GLY A 37 9.72 -1.02 0.05
CA GLY A 37 8.77 -1.87 0.75
C GLY A 37 9.08 -1.91 2.24
N PHE A 38 8.03 -2.09 3.05
CA PHE A 38 8.13 -2.33 4.48
C PHE A 38 6.94 -3.19 4.93
N ILE A 39 7.06 -3.86 6.06
CA ILE A 39 5.96 -4.57 6.71
C ILE A 39 5.85 -4.13 8.18
N GLN A 40 4.67 -4.24 8.77
CA GLN A 40 4.44 -3.85 10.17
C GLN A 40 5.44 -4.50 11.14
N HIS A 41 5.84 -5.74 10.86
CA HIS A 41 6.76 -6.49 11.70
C HIS A 41 8.16 -5.85 11.81
N ASP A 42 8.59 -5.08 10.81
CA ASP A 42 9.87 -4.34 10.84
C ASP A 42 9.94 -3.35 12.02
N PHE A 43 8.77 -2.96 12.55
CA PHE A 43 8.61 -1.90 13.55
C PHE A 43 7.95 -2.38 14.86
N ILE A 44 7.87 -3.69 15.11
CA ILE A 44 7.15 -4.23 16.28
C ILE A 44 7.64 -3.65 17.63
N ARG A 45 8.92 -3.27 17.71
CA ARG A 45 9.50 -2.60 18.88
C ARG A 45 8.85 -1.24 19.22
N LEU A 46 8.21 -0.59 18.25
CA LEU A 46 7.51 0.67 18.43
C LEU A 46 6.08 0.50 18.99
N MET A 47 5.57 -0.74 19.05
CA MET A 47 4.20 -1.03 19.50
C MET A 47 3.85 -0.39 20.87
N PRO A 48 4.71 -0.42 21.90
CA PRO A 48 4.38 0.20 23.19
C PRO A 48 4.22 1.73 23.10
N ALA A 49 4.99 2.41 22.25
CA ALA A 49 4.84 3.84 22.02
C ALA A 49 3.57 4.14 21.22
N PHE A 50 3.34 3.38 20.14
CA PHE A 50 2.14 3.48 19.32
C PHE A 50 0.85 3.35 20.14
N LEU A 51 0.75 2.34 21.01
CA LEU A 51 -0.44 2.14 21.85
C LEU A 51 -0.71 3.31 22.80
N ARG A 52 0.33 3.94 23.35
CA ARG A 52 0.18 5.11 24.21
C ARG A 52 -0.33 6.32 23.42
N GLU A 53 0.31 6.63 22.30
CA GLU A 53 0.03 7.83 21.50
C GLU A 53 -1.31 7.71 20.77
N MET A 54 -1.53 6.62 20.01
CA MET A 54 -2.79 6.40 19.30
C MET A 54 -3.98 6.28 20.24
N GLY A 55 -3.80 5.61 21.38
CA GLY A 55 -4.85 5.50 22.39
C GLY A 55 -5.26 6.87 22.93
N GLN A 56 -4.30 7.78 23.09
CA GLN A 56 -4.58 9.15 23.49
C GLN A 56 -5.31 9.90 22.36
N TRP A 57 -4.83 9.82 21.12
CA TRP A 57 -5.47 10.48 19.98
C TRP A 57 -6.91 10.02 19.72
N LEU A 58 -7.22 8.75 19.96
CA LEU A 58 -8.57 8.22 19.90
C LEU A 58 -9.47 8.81 21.00
N ARG A 59 -8.99 8.88 22.24
CA ARG A 59 -9.74 9.47 23.37
C ARG A 59 -9.99 10.97 23.18
N ASP A 60 -9.00 11.67 22.63
CA ASP A 60 -9.07 13.11 22.38
C ASP A 60 -9.85 13.45 21.10
N GLY A 61 -10.32 12.45 20.36
CA GLY A 61 -11.07 12.64 19.10
C GLY A 61 -10.22 13.18 17.94
N GLN A 62 -8.90 13.23 18.09
CA GLN A 62 -7.96 13.64 17.04
C GLN A 62 -7.89 12.61 15.90
N ILE A 63 -8.16 11.33 16.22
CA ILE A 63 -8.30 10.25 15.25
C ILE A 63 -9.68 9.63 15.41
N GLN A 64 -10.35 9.41 14.29
CA GLN A 64 -11.61 8.67 14.20
C GLN A 64 -11.38 7.40 13.38
N TYR A 65 -12.12 6.35 13.68
CA TYR A 65 -12.06 5.08 12.97
C TYR A 65 -13.48 4.61 12.61
N ARG A 66 -13.57 3.80 11.57
CA ARG A 66 -14.81 3.19 11.10
C ARG A 66 -14.54 1.71 10.87
N GLU A 67 -15.47 0.87 11.30
CA GLU A 67 -15.36 -0.57 11.17
C GLU A 67 -16.56 -1.13 10.41
N HIS A 68 -16.29 -1.91 9.36
CA HIS A 68 -17.30 -2.76 8.77
C HIS A 68 -17.40 -4.06 9.58
N VAL A 69 -18.41 -4.14 10.43
CA VAL A 69 -18.63 -5.30 11.31
C VAL A 69 -19.59 -6.28 10.66
N LEU A 70 -19.14 -7.53 10.51
CA LEU A 70 -19.98 -8.65 10.11
C LEU A 70 -20.28 -9.52 11.33
N HIS A 71 -21.53 -9.96 11.45
CA HIS A 71 -21.97 -10.80 12.56
C HIS A 71 -21.96 -12.28 12.18
N GLY A 72 -21.48 -13.10 13.10
CA GLY A 72 -21.38 -14.56 12.94
C GLY A 72 -20.15 -14.98 12.14
N LEU A 73 -19.54 -16.10 12.55
CA LEU A 73 -18.38 -16.67 11.88
C LEU A 73 -18.72 -17.14 10.45
N ASP A 74 -19.96 -17.58 10.24
CA ASP A 74 -20.45 -18.02 8.93
C ASP A 74 -20.41 -16.92 7.86
N SER A 75 -20.40 -15.66 8.28
CA SER A 75 -20.26 -14.50 7.39
C SER A 75 -18.81 -14.24 6.95
N ALA A 76 -17.81 -14.86 7.59
CA ALA A 76 -16.39 -14.60 7.33
C ALA A 76 -15.95 -14.91 5.88
N PRO A 77 -16.38 -16.01 5.22
CA PRO A 77 -16.04 -16.27 3.82
C PRO A 77 -16.54 -15.17 2.89
N GLN A 78 -17.79 -14.74 3.08
CA GLN A 78 -18.37 -13.65 2.30
C GLN A 78 -17.66 -12.33 2.60
N GLY A 79 -17.33 -12.06 3.86
CA GLY A 79 -16.58 -10.87 4.26
C GLY A 79 -15.21 -10.75 3.60
N LEU A 80 -14.48 -11.87 3.49
CA LEU A 80 -13.20 -11.89 2.79
C LEU A 80 -13.36 -11.64 1.28
N ILE A 81 -14.39 -12.21 0.65
CA ILE A 81 -14.69 -11.96 -0.76
C ILE A 81 -15.02 -10.48 -1.00
N SER A 82 -15.87 -9.90 -0.16
CA SER A 82 -16.26 -8.49 -0.23
C SER A 82 -15.07 -7.54 -0.01
N LEU A 83 -14.14 -7.88 0.88
CA LEU A 83 -12.86 -7.15 1.05
C LEU A 83 -12.08 -7.06 -0.26
N LEU A 84 -11.93 -8.19 -0.97
CA LEU A 84 -11.19 -8.25 -2.23
C LEU A 84 -11.89 -7.54 -3.39
N ARG A 85 -13.21 -7.34 -3.28
CA ARG A 85 -14.02 -6.58 -4.24
C ARG A 85 -14.12 -5.09 -3.93
N GLY A 86 -13.59 -4.64 -2.79
CA GLY A 86 -13.71 -3.26 -2.34
C GLY A 86 -15.14 -2.89 -1.89
N GLU A 87 -15.91 -3.87 -1.43
CA GLU A 87 -17.29 -3.68 -0.93
C GLU A 87 -17.33 -3.26 0.56
N ASN A 88 -16.15 -3.16 1.20
CA ASN A 88 -16.00 -2.70 2.58
C ASN A 88 -15.94 -1.17 2.67
N PHE A 89 -16.16 -0.59 3.86
CA PHE A 89 -16.33 0.85 4.05
C PHE A 89 -15.46 1.45 5.16
#